data_AF-J0PTS8-F1
#
_entry.id   AF-J0PTS8-F1
#
_cell.length_a   1.000
_cell.length_b   1.000
_cell.length_c   1.000
_cell.angle_alpha   90.00
_cell.angle_beta   90.00
_cell.angle_gamma   90.00
#
_symmetry.space_group_name_H-M   'P 1'
#
loop_
_entity.id
_entity.type
_entity.pdbx_description
1 polymer ?
#
loop_
_entity_poly.entity_id
_entity_poly.type
_entity_poly.pdbx_seq_one_letter_code
_entity_poly.pdbx_strand_id
1 'polypeptide(L)'
;MILENACEFKEYLGFVFDAMGFNGSFEVVGNAIHLNIISDKEIPTKEQVLEKLQEITLKEKKKELESQINAICKEKIIKDFRSSALGSVHAYDLTLENQANLQALVIASIDSVFRCAEVSNDGVIGAKTYKTHTKAQLLKLSKEALKFKSDLILFYGREKERLNAINSLEELEKFVIKEYLT
;
A
#
# COMPACT_ATOMS: atom_id res chain seq x y z
N MET A 1 -6.53 20.49 30.40
CA MET A 1 -5.16 20.65 29.84
C MET A 1 -5.28 21.21 28.43
N ILE A 2 -4.36 22.06 27.98
CA ILE A 2 -4.40 22.66 26.62
C ILE A 2 -3.14 22.27 25.85
N LEU A 3 -3.32 21.63 24.69
CA LEU A 3 -2.26 21.34 23.72
C LEU A 3 -2.32 22.38 22.60
N GLU A 4 -1.35 23.29 22.55
CA GLU A 4 -1.28 24.33 21.52
C GLU A 4 -0.79 23.75 20.19
N ASN A 5 -1.32 24.25 19.07
CA ASN A 5 -0.92 23.85 17.71
C ASN A 5 -1.00 22.34 17.44
N ALA A 6 -1.94 21.65 18.08
CA ALA A 6 -2.07 20.19 18.00
C ALA A 6 -3.32 19.73 17.23
N CYS A 7 -4.13 20.65 16.68
CA CYS A 7 -5.44 20.32 16.12
C CYS A 7 -5.39 19.30 14.97
N GLU A 8 -4.28 19.27 14.23
CA GLU A 8 -4.03 18.32 13.14
C GLU A 8 -3.90 16.86 13.61
N PHE A 9 -3.64 16.64 14.90
CA PHE A 9 -3.49 15.30 15.48
C PHE A 9 -4.72 14.83 16.25
N LYS A 10 -5.84 15.59 16.19
CA LYS A 10 -7.06 15.29 16.95
C LYS A 10 -7.61 13.88 16.72
N GLU A 11 -7.43 13.34 15.52
CA GLU A 11 -7.93 12.01 15.14
C GLU A 11 -7.19 10.88 15.85
N TYR A 12 -5.98 11.16 16.37
CA TYR A 12 -5.16 10.19 17.09
C TYR A 12 -5.36 10.22 18.61
N LEU A 13 -6.12 11.19 19.16
CA LEU A 13 -6.30 11.34 20.60
C LEU A 13 -7.01 10.15 21.25
N GLY A 14 -7.93 9.48 20.54
CA GLY A 14 -8.56 8.26 21.04
C GLY A 14 -7.53 7.20 21.42
N PHE A 15 -6.54 6.98 20.55
CA PHE A 15 -5.44 6.06 20.82
C PHE A 15 -4.55 6.51 21.98
N VAL A 16 -4.38 7.83 22.18
CA VAL A 16 -3.63 8.38 23.33
C VAL A 16 -4.34 8.06 24.65
N PHE A 17 -5.67 8.26 24.69
CA PHE A 17 -6.48 7.98 25.87
C PHE A 17 -6.40 6.49 26.22
N ASP A 18 -6.57 5.62 25.22
CA ASP A 18 -6.46 4.16 25.37
C ASP A 18 -5.06 3.75 25.86
N ALA A 19 -4.00 4.28 25.25
CA ALA A 19 -2.62 3.91 25.58
C ALA A 19 -2.16 4.39 26.95
N MET A 20 -2.62 5.56 27.39
CA MET A 20 -2.30 6.13 28.70
C MET A 20 -3.27 5.69 29.79
N GLY A 21 -4.38 5.03 29.43
CA GLY A 21 -5.34 4.43 30.36
C GLY A 21 -6.13 5.46 31.17
N PHE A 22 -6.44 6.62 30.57
CA PHE A 22 -7.31 7.63 31.15
C PHE A 22 -8.52 7.90 30.24
N ASN A 23 -9.63 8.33 30.84
CA ASN A 23 -10.85 8.67 30.13
C ASN A 23 -10.99 10.19 30.00
N GLY A 24 -11.89 10.64 29.13
CA GLY A 24 -12.16 12.07 29.02
C GLY A 24 -12.89 12.47 27.76
N SER A 25 -12.90 13.78 27.54
CA SER A 25 -13.36 14.39 26.29
C SER A 25 -12.34 15.43 25.85
N PHE A 26 -12.44 15.84 24.59
CA PHE A 26 -11.68 16.97 24.09
C PHE A 26 -12.52 17.82 23.18
N GLU A 27 -12.15 19.09 23.09
CA GLU A 27 -12.69 20.02 22.13
C GLU A 27 -11.54 20.73 21.39
N VAL A 28 -11.76 21.09 20.14
CA VAL A 28 -10.80 21.84 19.35
C VAL A 28 -11.22 23.31 19.38
N VAL A 29 -10.33 24.18 19.87
CA VAL A 29 -10.56 25.63 19.97
C VAL A 29 -9.44 26.34 19.19
N GLY A 30 -9.78 26.87 18.02
CA GLY A 30 -8.77 27.40 17.09
C GLY A 30 -7.78 26.31 16.67
N ASN A 31 -6.48 26.55 16.90
CA ASN A 31 -5.42 25.57 16.62
C ASN A 31 -5.06 24.69 17.83
N ALA A 32 -5.74 24.87 18.97
CA ALA A 32 -5.47 24.16 20.20
C ALA A 32 -6.48 23.03 20.45
N ILE A 33 -6.03 22.03 21.21
CA ILE A 33 -6.88 20.96 21.73
C ILE A 33 -7.02 21.16 23.24
N HIS A 34 -8.25 21.30 23.69
CA HIS A 34 -8.59 21.38 25.11
C HIS A 34 -9.01 19.98 25.58
N LEU A 35 -8.20 19.39 26.44
CA LEU A 35 -8.43 18.07 27.02
C LEU A 35 -9.11 18.21 28.38
N ASN A 36 -10.24 17.52 28.53
CA ASN A 36 -10.93 17.30 29.79
C ASN A 36 -10.70 15.85 30.22
N ILE A 37 -9.67 15.64 31.05
CA ILE A 37 -9.22 14.32 31.50
C ILE A 37 -9.96 13.94 32.78
N ILE A 38 -10.56 12.75 32.79
CA ILE A 38 -11.19 12.11 33.93
C ILE A 38 -10.36 10.89 34.28
N SER A 39 -9.67 10.93 35.42
CA SER A 39 -8.78 9.87 35.86
C SER A 39 -8.88 9.68 37.37
N ASP A 40 -9.00 8.42 37.80
CA ASP A 40 -8.88 8.02 39.21
C ASP A 40 -7.40 7.84 39.62
N LYS A 41 -6.48 7.98 38.67
CA LYS A 41 -5.02 7.96 38.83
C LYS A 41 -4.44 9.37 38.69
N GLU A 42 -3.13 9.49 38.91
CA GLU A 42 -2.39 10.73 38.66
C GLU A 42 -2.67 11.26 37.24
N ILE A 43 -3.03 12.55 37.16
CA ILE A 43 -3.33 13.22 35.89
C ILE A 43 -2.00 13.39 35.14
N PRO A 44 -1.88 12.92 33.88
CA PRO A 44 -0.64 13.07 33.13
C PRO A 44 -0.30 14.54 32.90
N THR A 45 0.99 14.83 32.75
CA THR A 45 1.44 16.20 32.42
C THR A 45 1.20 16.52 30.95
N LYS A 46 1.25 17.81 30.60
CA LYS A 46 1.10 18.27 29.20
C LYS A 46 2.16 17.63 28.31
N GLU A 47 3.38 17.53 28.81
CA GLU A 47 4.53 16.98 28.11
C GLU A 47 4.35 15.49 27.85
N GLN A 48 3.88 14.72 28.85
CA GLN A 48 3.61 13.29 28.69
C GLN A 48 2.54 13.01 27.63
N VAL A 49 1.45 13.80 27.64
CA VAL A 49 0.37 13.65 26.64
C VAL A 49 0.88 14.04 25.25
N LEU A 50 1.67 15.12 25.13
CA LEU A 50 2.20 15.57 23.86
C LEU A 50 3.20 14.57 23.26
N GLU A 51 4.13 14.05 24.07
CA GLU A 51 5.07 13.00 23.66
C GLU A 51 4.31 11.77 23.17
N LYS A 52 3.30 11.33 23.93
CA LYS A 52 2.51 10.17 23.55
C LYS A 52 1.69 10.39 22.28
N LEU A 53 1.13 11.59 22.12
CA LEU A 53 0.42 11.99 20.92
C LEU A 53 1.33 11.95 19.69
N GLN A 54 2.56 12.45 19.80
CA GLN A 54 3.54 12.40 18.71
C GLN A 54 3.93 10.96 18.35
N GLU A 55 4.22 10.12 19.35
CA GLU A 55 4.56 8.70 19.16
C GLU A 55 3.45 7.95 18.41
N ILE A 56 2.20 8.11 18.88
CA ILE A 56 1.04 7.44 18.31
C ILE A 56 0.73 7.96 16.91
N THR A 57 0.78 9.28 16.72
CA THR A 57 0.56 9.89 15.40
C THR A 57 1.56 9.35 14.39
N LEU A 58 2.85 9.29 14.74
CA LEU A 58 3.89 8.76 13.88
C LEU A 58 3.62 7.31 13.50
N LYS A 59 3.23 6.49 14.49
CA LYS A 59 2.91 5.07 14.30
C LYS A 59 1.71 4.88 13.37
N GLU A 60 0.60 5.56 13.61
CA GLU A 60 -0.63 5.36 12.82
C GLU A 60 -0.48 5.92 11.40
N LYS A 61 0.14 7.10 11.22
CA LYS A 61 0.44 7.62 9.88
C LYS A 61 1.35 6.70 9.07
N LYS A 62 2.36 6.09 9.71
CA LYS A 62 3.19 5.06 9.04
C LYS A 62 2.36 3.87 8.58
N LYS A 63 1.46 3.36 9.43
CA LYS A 63 0.59 2.23 9.09
C LYS A 63 -0.36 2.55 7.93
N GLU A 64 -0.91 3.78 7.90
CA GLU A 64 -1.72 4.27 6.78
C GLU A 64 -0.91 4.29 5.47
N LEU A 65 0.29 4.87 5.49
CA LEU A 65 1.19 4.91 4.33
C LEU A 65 1.63 3.51 3.89
N GLU A 66 1.90 2.60 4.82
CA GLU A 66 2.22 1.21 4.50
C GLU A 66 1.05 0.53 3.78
N SER A 67 -0.18 0.74 4.24
CA SER A 67 -1.39 0.25 3.59
C SER A 67 -1.53 0.79 2.16
N GLN A 68 -1.25 2.08 1.96
CA GLN A 68 -1.23 2.71 0.63
C GLN A 68 -0.17 2.08 -0.28
N ILE A 69 1.06 1.87 0.20
CA ILE A 69 2.14 1.20 -0.56
C ILE A 69 1.69 -0.21 -0.98
N ASN A 70 1.10 -0.97 -0.06
CA ASN A 70 0.61 -2.33 -0.34
C ASN A 70 -0.53 -2.30 -1.38
N ALA A 71 -1.44 -1.33 -1.30
CA ALA A 71 -2.54 -1.17 -2.26
C ALA A 71 -2.01 -0.84 -3.67
N ILE A 72 -1.09 0.12 -3.80
CA ILE A 72 -0.46 0.49 -5.07
C ILE A 72 0.26 -0.71 -5.69
N CYS A 73 1.09 -1.40 -4.90
CA CYS A 73 1.84 -2.57 -5.36
C CYS A 73 0.89 -3.66 -5.89
N LYS A 74 -0.18 -3.96 -5.14
CA LYS A 74 -1.19 -4.95 -5.51
C LYS A 74 -1.92 -4.54 -6.80
N GLU A 75 -2.33 -3.28 -6.93
CA GLU A 75 -3.03 -2.79 -8.11
C GLU A 75 -2.15 -2.91 -9.37
N LYS A 76 -0.88 -2.49 -9.28
CA LYS A 76 0.07 -2.61 -10.39
C LYS A 76 0.32 -4.05 -10.80
N ILE A 77 0.51 -4.96 -9.84
CA ILE A 77 0.66 -6.39 -10.13
C ILE A 77 -0.55 -6.88 -10.92
N ILE A 78 -1.77 -6.51 -10.52
CA ILE A 78 -3.00 -7.01 -11.14
C ILE A 78 -3.22 -6.43 -12.54
N LYS A 79 -2.95 -5.13 -12.75
CA LYS A 79 -3.42 -4.40 -13.94
C LYS A 79 -2.35 -4.05 -14.97
N ASP A 80 -1.09 -3.91 -14.56
CA ASP A 80 -0.06 -3.27 -15.41
C ASP A 80 0.78 -4.30 -16.18
N PHE A 81 0.55 -5.60 -15.99
CA PHE A 81 1.36 -6.63 -16.65
C PHE A 81 1.05 -6.71 -18.15
N ARG A 82 2.12 -6.62 -18.96
CA ARG A 82 2.08 -6.74 -20.41
C ARG A 82 3.13 -7.74 -20.89
N SER A 83 2.81 -8.50 -21.93
CA SER A 83 3.72 -9.50 -22.50
C SER A 83 3.54 -9.61 -24.01
N SER A 84 4.64 -9.92 -24.71
CA SER A 84 4.64 -10.25 -26.13
C SER A 84 4.75 -11.76 -26.38
N ALA A 85 4.21 -12.59 -25.49
CA ALA A 85 4.22 -14.05 -25.64
C ALA A 85 3.49 -14.53 -26.91
N LEU A 86 2.44 -13.82 -27.33
CA LEU A 86 1.67 -14.11 -28.55
C LEU A 86 2.29 -13.54 -29.84
N GLY A 87 3.47 -12.90 -29.76
CA GLY A 87 4.12 -12.23 -30.90
C GLY A 87 3.81 -10.74 -31.02
N SER A 88 2.77 -10.24 -30.33
CA SER A 88 2.49 -8.82 -30.13
C SER A 88 2.13 -8.54 -28.68
N VAL A 89 2.17 -7.26 -28.27
CA VAL A 89 1.93 -6.85 -26.88
C VAL A 89 0.47 -7.09 -26.50
N HIS A 90 0.27 -7.79 -25.40
CA HIS A 90 -1.03 -8.00 -24.77
C HIS A 90 -0.96 -7.63 -23.29
N ALA A 91 -2.05 -7.05 -22.78
CA ALA A 91 -2.28 -6.80 -21.37
C ALA A 91 -2.99 -7.99 -20.73
N TYR A 92 -2.55 -8.35 -19.52
CA TYR A 92 -3.04 -9.51 -18.78
C TYR A 92 -3.43 -9.09 -17.37
N ASP A 93 -4.58 -9.60 -16.90
CA ASP A 93 -4.94 -9.45 -15.49
C ASP A 93 -4.25 -10.52 -14.65
N LEU A 94 -3.43 -10.13 -13.70
CA LEU A 94 -2.81 -11.07 -12.76
C LEU A 94 -3.54 -11.08 -11.42
N THR A 95 -4.87 -11.28 -11.43
CA THR A 95 -5.59 -11.65 -10.21
C THR A 95 -5.02 -12.95 -9.62
N LEU A 96 -5.25 -13.23 -8.34
CA LEU A 96 -4.73 -14.45 -7.71
C LEU A 96 -5.18 -15.72 -8.45
N GLU A 97 -6.44 -15.75 -8.89
CA GLU A 97 -7.00 -16.83 -9.70
C GLU A 97 -6.24 -16.99 -11.03
N ASN A 98 -6.01 -15.89 -11.76
CA ASN A 98 -5.27 -15.94 -13.02
C ASN A 98 -3.81 -16.35 -12.83
N GLN A 99 -3.16 -15.92 -11.74
CA GLN A 99 -1.81 -16.35 -11.39
C GLN A 99 -1.76 -17.87 -11.11
N ALA A 100 -2.71 -18.39 -10.31
CA ALA A 100 -2.82 -19.81 -10.01
C ALA A 100 -3.11 -20.63 -11.28
N ASN A 101 -4.03 -20.16 -12.12
CA ASN A 101 -4.37 -20.80 -13.39
C ASN A 101 -3.15 -20.84 -14.33
N LEU A 102 -2.41 -19.73 -14.46
CA LEU A 102 -1.19 -19.71 -15.28
C LEU A 102 -0.15 -20.71 -14.78
N GLN A 103 0.06 -20.80 -13.47
CA GLN A 103 0.96 -21.79 -12.89
C GLN A 103 0.49 -23.23 -13.16
N ALA A 104 -0.79 -23.52 -12.98
CA ALA A 104 -1.36 -24.84 -13.24
C ALA A 104 -1.19 -25.25 -14.72
N LEU A 105 -1.42 -24.33 -15.66
CA LEU A 105 -1.22 -24.57 -17.10
C LEU A 105 0.26 -24.86 -17.42
N VAL A 106 1.18 -24.12 -16.81
CA VAL A 106 2.63 -24.35 -16.99
C VAL A 106 3.06 -25.70 -16.42
N ILE A 107 2.57 -26.08 -15.23
CA ILE A 107 2.85 -27.37 -14.60
C ILE A 107 2.31 -28.52 -15.45
N ALA A 108 1.08 -28.38 -15.97
CA ALA A 108 0.47 -29.37 -16.86
C ALA A 108 1.18 -29.47 -18.22
N SER A 109 1.96 -28.47 -18.62
CA SER A 109 2.71 -28.43 -19.89
C SER A 109 1.81 -28.62 -21.12
N ILE A 110 0.61 -28.04 -21.07
CA ILE A 110 -0.40 -28.10 -22.13
C ILE A 110 -0.57 -26.75 -22.84
N ASP A 111 -1.04 -26.82 -24.08
CA ASP A 111 -1.60 -25.66 -24.77
C ASP A 111 -2.97 -25.34 -24.16
N SER A 112 -3.31 -24.06 -24.08
CA SER A 112 -4.60 -23.65 -23.50
C SER A 112 -4.98 -22.25 -23.93
N VAL A 113 -6.20 -21.84 -23.61
CA VAL A 113 -6.61 -20.44 -23.73
C VAL A 113 -6.30 -19.68 -22.45
N PHE A 114 -5.86 -18.43 -22.59
CA PHE A 114 -5.63 -17.54 -21.46
C PHE A 114 -6.18 -16.15 -21.80
N ARG A 115 -6.82 -15.51 -20.81
CA ARG A 115 -7.54 -14.25 -21.02
C ARG A 115 -6.55 -13.09 -21.09
N CYS A 116 -6.62 -12.31 -22.17
CA CYS A 116 -5.78 -11.14 -22.40
C CYS A 116 -6.47 -10.13 -23.31
N ALA A 117 -5.94 -8.92 -23.37
CA ALA A 117 -6.37 -7.87 -24.29
C ALA A 117 -5.18 -7.45 -25.16
N GLU A 118 -5.42 -7.24 -26.45
CA GLU A 118 -4.40 -6.70 -27.34
C GLU A 118 -4.11 -5.24 -26.99
N VAL A 119 -2.85 -4.84 -27.11
CA VAL A 119 -2.42 -3.45 -26.92
C VAL A 119 -1.98 -2.93 -28.28
N SER A 120 -2.68 -1.92 -28.79
CA SER A 120 -2.32 -1.28 -30.06
C SER A 120 -1.03 -0.46 -29.93
N ASN A 121 -0.47 -0.06 -31.07
CA ASN A 121 0.81 0.67 -31.12
C ASN A 121 0.78 2.03 -30.40
N ASP A 122 -0.40 2.64 -30.26
CA ASP A 122 -0.67 3.86 -29.49
C ASP A 122 -0.94 3.60 -27.99
N GLY A 123 -0.86 2.33 -27.55
CA GLY A 123 -0.99 1.93 -26.16
C GLY A 123 -2.42 1.68 -25.68
N VAL A 124 -3.43 1.74 -26.56
CA VAL A 124 -4.83 1.50 -26.21
C VAL A 124 -5.06 0.00 -25.97
N ILE A 125 -5.71 -0.32 -24.85
CA ILE A 125 -6.03 -1.69 -24.46
C ILE A 125 -7.38 -2.07 -25.06
N GLY A 126 -7.40 -3.12 -25.89
CA GLY A 126 -8.61 -3.67 -26.48
C GLY A 126 -9.49 -4.45 -25.50
N ALA A 127 -10.55 -5.05 -26.02
CA ALA A 127 -11.42 -5.90 -25.21
C ALA A 127 -10.71 -7.18 -24.77
N LYS A 128 -10.88 -7.57 -23.50
CA LYS A 128 -10.33 -8.81 -22.96
C LYS A 128 -11.07 -10.02 -23.51
N THR A 129 -10.34 -10.94 -24.11
CA THR A 129 -10.88 -12.20 -24.64
C THR A 129 -9.91 -13.35 -24.37
N TYR A 130 -10.39 -14.59 -24.53
CA TYR A 130 -9.56 -15.77 -24.42
C TYR A 130 -8.81 -15.99 -25.74
N LYS A 131 -7.47 -16.01 -25.68
CA LYS A 131 -6.61 -16.32 -26.83
C LYS A 131 -5.84 -17.62 -26.56
N THR A 132 -5.67 -18.44 -27.59
CA THR A 132 -4.88 -19.67 -27.53
C THR A 132 -3.39 -19.35 -27.34
N HIS A 133 -2.77 -20.01 -26.38
CA HIS A 133 -1.33 -19.97 -26.12
C HIS A 133 -0.79 -21.40 -26.20
N THR A 134 0.35 -21.58 -26.85
CA THR A 134 1.11 -22.83 -26.74
C THR A 134 1.75 -22.94 -25.36
N LYS A 135 2.09 -24.16 -24.93
CA LYS A 135 2.85 -24.41 -23.70
C LYS A 135 4.15 -23.61 -23.62
N ALA A 136 4.81 -23.39 -24.75
CA ALA A 136 6.01 -22.56 -24.83
C ALA A 136 5.71 -21.07 -24.58
N GLN A 137 4.58 -20.57 -25.12
CA GLN A 137 4.11 -19.20 -24.87
C GLN A 137 3.66 -19.02 -23.42
N LEU A 138 2.97 -20.00 -22.83
CA LEU A 138 2.57 -19.97 -21.41
C LEU A 138 3.78 -19.98 -20.47
N LEU A 139 4.81 -20.78 -20.78
CA LEU A 139 6.06 -20.77 -20.02
C LEU A 139 6.76 -19.41 -20.11
N LYS A 140 6.82 -18.81 -21.30
CA LYS A 140 7.37 -17.46 -21.50
C LYS A 140 6.57 -16.42 -20.69
N LEU A 141 5.24 -16.44 -20.82
CA LEU A 141 4.32 -15.55 -20.10
C LEU A 141 4.52 -15.66 -18.58
N SER A 142 4.64 -16.87 -18.04
CA SER A 142 4.86 -17.11 -16.61
C SER A 142 6.20 -16.57 -16.11
N LYS A 143 7.28 -16.73 -16.88
CA LYS A 143 8.59 -16.15 -16.55
C LYS A 143 8.55 -14.62 -16.52
N GLU A 144 7.92 -14.01 -17.52
CA GLU A 144 7.76 -12.55 -17.60
C GLU A 144 6.88 -12.01 -16.46
N ALA A 145 5.76 -12.69 -16.17
CA ALA A 145 4.86 -12.33 -15.07
C ALA A 145 5.56 -12.44 -13.70
N LEU A 146 6.36 -13.50 -13.51
CA LEU A 146 7.13 -13.68 -12.28
C LEU A 146 8.17 -12.57 -12.11
N LYS A 147 8.91 -12.23 -13.17
CA LYS A 147 9.89 -11.13 -13.14
C LYS A 147 9.20 -9.81 -12.79
N PHE A 148 8.15 -9.45 -13.53
CA PHE A 148 7.38 -8.23 -13.30
C PHE A 148 6.87 -8.13 -11.85
N LYS A 149 6.22 -9.19 -11.35
CA LYS A 149 5.71 -9.25 -9.98
C LYS A 149 6.85 -9.13 -8.96
N SER A 150 7.96 -9.82 -9.17
CA SER A 150 9.09 -9.81 -8.24
C SER A 150 9.74 -8.44 -8.17
N ASP A 151 9.92 -7.78 -9.31
CA ASP A 151 10.51 -6.44 -9.40
C ASP A 151 9.64 -5.40 -8.66
N LEU A 152 8.30 -5.47 -8.83
CA LEU A 152 7.36 -4.62 -8.09
C LEU A 152 7.37 -4.89 -6.58
N ILE A 153 7.33 -6.15 -6.16
CA ILE A 153 7.37 -6.53 -4.74
C ILE A 153 8.67 -6.04 -4.10
N LEU A 154 9.80 -6.23 -4.76
CA LEU A 154 11.09 -5.77 -4.27
C LEU A 154 11.13 -4.25 -4.15
N PHE A 155 10.67 -3.52 -5.16
CA PHE A 155 10.64 -2.07 -5.16
C PHE A 155 9.79 -1.51 -4.01
N TYR A 156 8.52 -1.92 -3.92
CA TYR A 156 7.63 -1.43 -2.87
C TYR A 156 7.99 -1.99 -1.49
N GLY A 157 8.65 -3.15 -1.41
CA GLY A 157 9.28 -3.64 -0.19
C GLY A 157 10.33 -2.66 0.35
N ARG A 158 11.22 -2.15 -0.53
CA ARG A 158 12.21 -1.13 -0.17
C ARG A 158 11.57 0.21 0.22
N GLU A 159 10.45 0.59 -0.40
CA GLU A 159 9.70 1.79 0.03
C GLU A 159 9.16 1.63 1.45
N LYS A 160 8.70 0.43 1.84
CA LYS A 160 8.31 0.15 3.23
C LYS A 160 9.50 0.17 4.19
N GLU A 161 10.66 -0.34 3.78
CA GLU A 161 11.89 -0.23 4.57
C GLU A 161 12.27 1.24 4.82
N ARG A 162 12.17 2.09 3.78
CA ARG A 162 12.37 3.55 3.91
C ARG A 162 11.37 4.20 4.85
N LEU A 163 10.09 3.86 4.74
CA LEU A 163 9.04 4.35 5.64
C LEU A 163 9.30 3.94 7.09
N ASN A 164 9.72 2.69 7.31
CA ASN A 164 10.02 2.16 8.64
C ASN A 164 11.19 2.89 9.31
N ALA A 165 12.18 3.33 8.54
CA ALA A 165 13.37 4.04 9.04
C ALA A 165 13.10 5.48 9.51
N ILE A 166 11.93 6.07 9.22
CA ILE A 166 11.56 7.44 9.61
C ILE A 166 11.32 7.52 11.12
N ASN A 167 11.90 8.48 11.83
CA ASN A 167 11.77 8.53 13.30
C ASN A 167 11.11 9.79 13.83
N SER A 168 10.63 10.68 12.94
CA SER A 168 9.93 11.89 13.33
C SER A 168 8.75 12.19 12.40
N LEU A 169 7.80 12.99 12.89
CA LEU A 169 6.68 13.49 12.09
C LEU A 169 7.14 14.39 10.95
N GLU A 170 8.16 15.21 11.16
CA GLU A 170 8.72 16.10 10.13
C GLU A 170 9.30 15.31 8.95
N GLU A 171 10.05 14.23 9.23
CA GLU A 171 10.55 13.34 8.18
C GLU A 171 9.40 12.61 7.46
N LEU A 172 8.35 12.23 8.19
CA LEU A 172 7.19 11.56 7.64
C LEU A 172 6.41 12.44 6.67
N GLU A 173 6.25 13.73 7.00
CA GLU A 173 5.58 14.71 6.12
C GLU A 173 6.30 14.90 4.78
N LYS A 174 7.63 14.74 4.77
CA LYS A 174 8.45 14.82 3.56
C LYS A 174 8.51 13.48 2.81
N PHE A 175 7.94 12.40 3.36
CA PHE A 175 7.98 11.09 2.72
C PHE A 175 7.04 11.04 1.53
N VAL A 176 7.62 10.72 0.36
CA VAL A 176 6.88 10.49 -0.88
C VAL A 176 7.21 9.09 -1.37
N ILE A 177 6.15 8.32 -1.67
CA ILE A 177 6.25 7.02 -2.32
C ILE A 177 6.79 7.27 -3.73
N LYS A 178 7.95 6.69 -4.06
CA LYS A 178 8.51 6.83 -5.40
C LYS A 178 7.70 6.02 -6.40
N GLU A 179 7.61 6.54 -7.62
CA GLU A 179 6.99 5.82 -8.73
C GLU A 179 7.94 4.72 -9.25
N TYR A 180 7.38 3.54 -9.49
CA TYR A 180 8.11 2.47 -10.17
C TYR A 180 8.17 2.78 -11.68
N LEU A 181 9.37 3.08 -12.17
CA LEU A 181 9.61 3.35 -13.59
C LEU A 181 9.81 2.02 -14.34
N THR A 182 8.93 1.74 -15.30
CA THR A 182 9.01 0.61 -16.25
C THR A 182 9.47 1.06 -17.63
#